data_AF-A0A7S3SJF9-F1
#
_entry.id   AF-A0A7S3SJF9-F1
#
_cell.length_a   1.000
_cell.length_b   1.000
_cell.length_c   1.000
_cell.angle_alpha   90.00
_cell.angle_beta   90.00
_cell.angle_gamma   90.00
#
_symmetry.space_group_name_H-M   'P 1'
#
loop_
_entity.id
_entity.type
_entity.pdbx_description
1 polymer ?
#
loop_
_entity_poly.entity_id
_entity_poly.type
_entity_poly.pdbx_seq_one_letter_code
_entity_poly.pdbx_strand_id
1 'polypeptide(L)'
;GKSTTTLGLSQALGAHLGKKVLTNIRQPSMGPTFGIKGGAAGGGYSQCVPMEEFNLHMTGDIHAITASHNLFAAAIDTRYYHEQTSSPQGLFNKLCPKDKT
;
A
#
# COMPACT_ATOMS: atom_id res chain seq x y z
N GLY A 1 0.36 21.99 8.75
CA GLY A 1 0.56 21.54 7.37
C GLY A 1 2.00 21.23 7.08
N LYS A 2 2.53 20.08 7.56
CA LYS A 2 3.89 19.65 7.20
C LYS A 2 4.02 19.41 5.69
N SER A 3 3.09 18.64 5.11
CA SER A 3 3.03 18.38 3.66
C SER A 3 2.91 19.67 2.85
N THR A 4 2.09 20.62 3.30
CA THR A 4 1.95 21.95 2.68
C THR A 4 3.27 22.71 2.63
N THR A 5 4.05 22.69 3.72
CA THR A 5 5.37 23.34 3.75
C THR A 5 6.38 22.60 2.88
N THR A 6 6.38 21.27 2.87
CA THR A 6 7.28 20.46 2.03
C THR A 6 7.05 20.73 0.54
N LEU A 7 5.80 20.74 0.10
CA LEU A 7 5.43 21.02 -1.28
C LEU A 7 5.72 22.48 -1.64
N GLY A 8 5.41 23.42 -0.75
CA GLY A 8 5.59 24.85 -1.00
C GLY A 8 7.06 25.24 -1.09
N LEU A 9 7.91 24.61 -0.28
CA LEU A 9 9.35 24.78 -0.36
C LEU A 9 9.88 24.30 -1.72
N SER A 10 9.46 23.12 -2.17
CA SER A 10 9.84 22.58 -3.47
C SER A 10 9.38 23.47 -4.63
N GLN A 11 8.12 23.93 -4.59
CA GLN A 11 7.59 24.89 -5.55
C GLN A 11 8.41 26.18 -5.58
N ALA A 12 8.80 26.74 -4.42
CA ALA A 12 9.60 27.95 -4.36
C ALA A 12 11.04 27.77 -4.88
N LEU A 13 11.69 26.65 -4.53
CA LEU A 13 13.02 26.31 -5.03
C LEU A 13 13.02 26.17 -6.56
N GLY A 14 11.98 25.55 -7.13
CA GLY A 14 11.83 25.40 -8.57
C GLY A 14 11.46 26.70 -9.29
N ALA A 15 10.33 27.31 -8.91
CA ALA A 15 9.73 28.43 -9.63
C ALA A 15 10.44 29.76 -9.41
N HIS A 16 11.07 29.98 -8.25
CA HIS A 16 11.67 31.28 -7.90
C HIS A 16 13.20 31.25 -7.85
N LEU A 17 13.82 30.10 -7.55
CA LEU A 17 15.29 29.98 -7.48
C LEU A 17 15.90 29.17 -8.63
N GLY A 18 15.08 28.68 -9.56
CA GLY A 18 15.53 27.95 -10.75
C GLY A 18 16.26 26.63 -10.44
N LYS A 19 16.01 26.03 -9.28
CA LYS A 19 16.66 24.77 -8.87
C LYS A 19 15.83 23.57 -9.31
N LYS A 20 16.48 22.54 -9.85
CA LYS A 20 15.84 21.24 -10.12
C LYS A 20 15.61 20.54 -8.78
N VAL A 21 14.35 20.32 -8.42
CA VAL A 21 13.95 19.73 -7.15
C VAL A 21 12.82 18.74 -7.36
N LEU A 22 12.73 17.73 -6.49
CA LEU A 22 11.67 16.73 -6.46
C LEU A 22 11.19 16.55 -5.03
N THR A 23 9.93 16.14 -4.86
CA THR A 23 9.32 15.95 -3.53
C THR A 23 8.71 14.58 -3.43
N ASN A 24 9.13 13.84 -2.40
CA ASN A 24 8.63 12.51 -2.11
C ASN A 24 7.69 12.59 -0.91
N ILE A 25 6.45 12.16 -1.11
CA ILE A 25 5.42 12.06 -0.06
C ILE A 25 4.83 10.66 -0.07
N ARG A 26 4.26 10.25 1.07
CA ARG A 26 3.59 8.95 1.18
C ARG A 26 2.18 9.05 0.59
N GLN A 27 1.74 7.96 -0.04
CA GLN A 27 0.34 7.79 -0.41
C GLN A 27 -0.54 7.78 0.86
N PRO A 28 -1.64 8.52 0.91
CA PRO A 28 -2.60 8.46 2.01
C PRO A 28 -3.38 7.15 1.98
N SER A 29 -3.80 6.68 3.15
CA SER A 29 -4.78 5.62 3.23
C SER A 29 -6.16 6.13 2.83
N MET A 30 -6.93 5.27 2.17
CA MET A 30 -8.27 5.60 1.69
C MET A 30 -9.31 5.74 2.83
N GLY A 31 -9.15 4.98 3.92
CA GLY A 31 -10.12 4.94 5.03
C GLY A 31 -10.40 6.32 5.67
N PRO A 32 -9.38 7.09 6.07
CA PRO A 32 -9.57 8.44 6.62
C PRO A 32 -10.25 9.44 5.68
N THR A 33 -10.16 9.26 4.35
CA THR A 33 -10.80 10.12 3.35
C THR A 33 -12.33 10.09 3.44
N PHE A 34 -12.91 8.94 3.82
CA PHE A 34 -14.35 8.79 4.02
C PHE A 34 -14.84 9.22 5.41
N GLY A 35 -13.92 9.66 6.28
CA GLY A 35 -14.22 10.12 7.64
C GLY A 35 -14.07 11.63 7.80
N ILE A 36 -13.27 12.04 8.79
CA ILE A 36 -13.15 13.45 9.23
C ILE A 36 -12.01 14.19 8.50
N LYS A 37 -11.05 13.48 7.89
CA LYS A 37 -9.77 14.08 7.47
C LYS A 37 -9.72 14.34 5.97
N GLY A 38 -9.60 15.62 5.60
CA GLY A 38 -9.31 16.05 4.23
C GLY A 38 -7.90 15.68 3.74
N GLY A 39 -7.67 15.89 2.43
CA GLY A 39 -6.54 15.35 1.67
C GLY A 39 -5.15 15.51 2.30
N ALA A 40 -4.35 14.45 2.24
CA ALA A 40 -3.00 14.43 2.83
C ALA A 40 -1.91 15.06 1.93
N ALA A 41 -2.31 15.51 0.74
CA ALA A 41 -1.46 15.95 -0.35
C ALA A 41 -1.08 17.44 -0.31
N GLY A 42 -1.13 18.08 0.87
CA GLY A 42 -0.93 19.53 1.02
C GLY A 42 -2.23 20.30 1.25
N GLY A 43 -2.25 21.58 0.91
CA GLY A 43 -3.45 22.42 1.03
C GLY A 43 -3.26 23.85 0.51
N GLY A 44 -4.35 24.49 0.10
CA GLY A 44 -4.31 25.80 -0.56
C GLY A 44 -3.58 25.72 -1.92
N TYR A 45 -2.73 26.71 -2.21
CA TYR A 45 -1.94 26.75 -3.45
C TYR A 45 -0.74 25.78 -3.47
N SER A 46 -0.45 25.14 -2.33
CA SER A 46 0.65 24.19 -2.19
C SER A 46 0.09 22.79 -1.96
N GLN A 47 -0.22 22.11 -3.07
CA GLN A 47 -0.84 20.79 -3.10
C GLN A 47 -0.37 19.96 -4.28
N CYS A 48 -0.43 18.64 -4.14
CA CYS A 48 -0.32 17.72 -5.27
C CYS A 48 -1.67 17.58 -5.99
N VAL A 49 -1.61 17.45 -7.30
CA VAL A 49 -2.75 17.20 -8.18
C VAL A 49 -2.46 15.98 -9.07
N PRO A 50 -3.48 15.20 -9.48
CA PRO A 50 -4.91 15.31 -9.12
C PRO A 50 -5.21 14.80 -7.70
N MET A 51 -5.95 15.58 -6.90
CA MET A 51 -6.17 15.31 -5.47
C MET A 51 -7.17 14.16 -5.22
N GLU A 52 -8.17 13.98 -6.08
CA GLU A 52 -9.15 12.90 -5.97
C GLU A 52 -8.49 11.53 -6.12
N GLU A 53 -7.76 11.33 -7.21
CA GLU A 53 -7.00 10.12 -7.48
C GLU A 53 -5.95 9.86 -6.38
N PHE A 54 -5.26 10.89 -5.91
CA PHE A 54 -4.28 10.78 -4.83
C PHE A 54 -4.87 10.29 -3.49
N ASN A 55 -6.12 10.66 -3.17
CA ASN A 55 -6.76 10.29 -1.90
C ASN A 55 -7.62 9.01 -1.98
N LEU A 56 -7.89 8.50 -3.18
CA LEU A 56 -8.69 7.29 -3.41
C LEU A 56 -7.78 6.14 -3.86
N HIS A 57 -7.96 5.66 -5.09
CA HIS A 57 -7.32 4.45 -5.57
C HIS A 57 -5.91 4.67 -6.08
N MET A 58 -5.57 5.90 -6.48
CA MET A 58 -4.32 6.23 -7.16
C MET A 58 -4.00 5.18 -8.22
N THR A 59 -2.77 4.66 -8.23
CA THR A 59 -2.28 3.60 -9.12
C THR A 59 -2.63 2.19 -8.63
N GLY A 60 -3.32 2.05 -7.50
CA GLY A 60 -3.70 0.76 -6.92
C GLY A 60 -2.67 0.10 -5.99
N ASP A 61 -1.62 0.81 -5.59
CA ASP A 61 -0.53 0.27 -4.75
C ASP A 61 -1.06 -0.33 -3.43
N ILE A 62 -1.97 0.36 -2.76
CA ILE A 62 -2.61 -0.13 -1.53
C ILE A 62 -3.43 -1.40 -1.81
N HIS A 63 -4.16 -1.46 -2.94
CA HIS A 63 -4.93 -2.64 -3.33
C HIS A 63 -4.03 -3.86 -3.53
N ALA A 64 -2.89 -3.67 -4.19
CA ALA A 64 -1.90 -4.74 -4.39
C ALA A 64 -1.32 -5.24 -3.06
N ILE A 65 -1.00 -4.33 -2.14
CA ILE A 65 -0.53 -4.68 -0.79
C ILE A 65 -1.62 -5.46 -0.03
N THR A 66 -2.86 -4.98 -0.05
CA THR A 66 -3.99 -5.64 0.61
C THR A 66 -4.25 -7.04 0.04
N ALA A 67 -4.26 -7.19 -1.29
CA ALA A 67 -4.44 -8.49 -1.93
C ALA A 67 -3.32 -9.47 -1.53
N SER A 68 -2.07 -9.02 -1.53
CA SER A 68 -0.91 -9.83 -1.14
C SER A 68 -0.97 -10.25 0.33
N HIS A 69 -1.34 -9.32 1.22
CA HIS A 69 -1.47 -9.58 2.65
C HIS A 69 -2.58 -10.61 2.94
N ASN A 70 -3.74 -10.43 2.31
CA ASN A 70 -4.88 -11.33 2.48
C ASN A 70 -4.60 -12.72 1.89
N LEU A 71 -3.92 -12.79 0.74
CA LEU A 71 -3.49 -14.06 0.15
C LEU A 71 -2.55 -14.83 1.09
N PHE A 72 -1.59 -14.14 1.69
CA PHE A 72 -0.67 -14.75 2.64
C PHE A 72 -1.40 -15.30 3.88
N ALA A 73 -2.32 -14.52 4.46
CA ALA A 73 -3.15 -14.98 5.57
C ALA A 73 -3.99 -16.22 5.19
N ALA A 74 -4.67 -16.17 4.04
CA ALA A 74 -5.47 -17.29 3.54
C ALA A 74 -4.64 -18.56 3.28
N ALA A 75 -3.41 -18.41 2.79
CA ALA A 75 -2.50 -19.54 2.58
C ALA A 75 -2.07 -20.21 3.89
N ILE A 76 -1.82 -19.41 4.94
CA ILE A 76 -1.52 -19.92 6.28
C ILE A 76 -2.72 -20.68 6.84
N ASP A 77 -3.91 -20.09 6.79
CA ASP A 77 -5.13 -20.72 7.31
C ASP A 77 -5.45 -22.01 6.56
N THR A 78 -5.27 -22.01 5.23
CA THR A 78 -5.47 -23.19 4.39
C THR A 78 -4.49 -24.31 4.75
N ARG A 79 -3.21 -23.97 4.97
CA ARG A 79 -2.20 -24.95 5.41
C ARG A 79 -2.57 -25.54 6.75
N TYR A 80 -2.88 -24.69 7.72
CA TYR A 80 -3.28 -25.10 9.06
C TYR A 80 -4.50 -26.03 9.04
N TYR A 81 -5.54 -25.65 8.30
CA TYR A 81 -6.75 -26.46 8.14
C TYR A 81 -6.46 -27.86 7.57
N HIS A 82 -5.65 -27.94 6.51
CA HIS A 82 -5.35 -29.23 5.88
C HIS A 82 -4.43 -30.13 6.71
N GLU A 83 -3.55 -29.57 7.53
CA GLU A 83 -2.76 -30.35 8.48
C GLU A 83 -3.61 -30.91 9.61
N GLN A 84 -4.54 -30.12 10.13
CA GLN A 84 -5.44 -30.56 11.21
C GLN A 84 -6.44 -31.62 10.76
N THR A 85 -6.92 -31.54 9.52
CA THR A 85 -7.99 -32.43 9.01
C THR A 85 -7.46 -33.67 8.30
N SER A 86 -6.17 -33.73 7.93
CA SER A 86 -5.61 -34.89 7.24
C SER A 86 -5.18 -36.00 8.19
N SER A 87 -5.28 -37.26 7.76
CA SER A 87 -4.66 -38.36 8.48
C SER A 87 -3.12 -38.26 8.43
N PRO A 88 -2.38 -38.73 9.46
CA PRO A 88 -0.92 -38.64 9.50
C PRO A 88 -0.23 -39.23 8.26
N GLN A 89 -0.73 -40.37 7.77
CA GLN A 89 -0.20 -41.01 6.56
C GLN A 89 -0.50 -40.21 5.29
N GLY A 90 -1.69 -39.61 5.21
CA GLY A 90 -2.08 -38.75 4.09
C GLY A 90 -1.25 -37.46 4.04
N LEU A 91 -0.94 -36.89 5.20
CA LEU A 91 -0.05 -35.73 5.29
C LEU A 91 1.39 -36.09 4.92
N PHE A 92 1.92 -37.21 5.43
CA PHE A 92 3.27 -37.69 5.09
C PHE A 92 3.44 -37.90 3.58
N ASN A 93 2.49 -38.56 2.92
CA ASN A 93 2.54 -38.81 1.48
C ASN A 93 2.49 -37.51 0.65
N LYS A 94 1.84 -36.44 1.15
CA LYS A 94 1.81 -35.13 0.50
C LYS A 94 3.11 -34.34 0.70
N LEU A 95 3.72 -34.43 1.88
CA LEU A 95 4.98 -33.77 2.21
C LEU A 95 6.19 -34.47 1.56
N CYS A 96 6.14 -35.80 1.44
CA CYS A 96 7.19 -36.65 0.88
C CYS A 96 6.64 -37.48 -0.31
N PRO A 97 6.45 -36.89 -1.50
CA PRO A 97 5.97 -37.62 -2.67
C PRO A 97 7.03 -38.62 -3.13
N LYS A 98 6.63 -39.87 -3.37
CA LYS A 98 7.53 -40.96 -3.79
C LYS A 98 8.27 -40.68 -5.10
N ASP A 99 7.70 -39.84 -5.97
CA ASP A 99 8.25 -39.50 -7.29
C ASP A 99 9.28 -38.36 -7.26
N LYS A 100 9.62 -37.84 -6.07
CA LYS A 100 10.54 -36.69 -5.89
C LYS A 100 11.77 -36.99 -5.00
N THR A 101 12.02 -38.26 -4.68
CA THR A 101 13.22 -38.76 -3.99
C THR A 101 14.01 -39.66 -4.91
#